data_AF-A0A1S3QVQ3-F1
#
_entry.id   AF-A0A1S3QVQ3-F1
#
_cell.length_a   1.000
_cell.length_b   1.000
_cell.length_c   1.000
_cell.angle_alpha   90.00
_cell.angle_beta   90.00
_cell.angle_gamma   90.00
#
_symmetry.space_group_name_H-M   'P 1'
#
loop_
_entity.id
_entity.type
_entity.pdbx_description
1 polymer ?
#
loop_
_entity_poly.entity_id
_entity_poly.type
_entity_poly.pdbx_seq_one_letter_code
_entity_poly.pdbx_strand_id
1 'polypeptide(L)'
;AVLDVAANEGWLVTALSICNLVQMIVQGRWLNDSSILTLPTIEQQHLYLFSRWSSKKGRGGARGFHGPIEGLPELIASCEGRENTFAAILGEEFQPRQISQAWSFLSHLPVVEVRLSVKGWWEGCGE
;
A
#
# COMPACT_ATOMS: atom_id res chain seq x y z
N ALA A 1 -19.97 -9.45 12.60
CA ALA A 1 -21.44 -9.35 12.74
C ALA A 1 -22.11 -8.86 11.45
N VAL A 2 -21.95 -7.59 11.04
CA VAL A 2 -22.62 -7.07 9.82
C VAL A 2 -22.02 -7.66 8.53
N LEU A 3 -20.69 -7.83 8.49
CA LEU A 3 -20.00 -8.46 7.36
C LEU A 3 -20.46 -9.91 7.16
N ASP A 4 -20.57 -10.68 8.25
CA ASP A 4 -20.92 -12.10 8.19
C ASP A 4 -22.35 -12.31 7.66
N VAL A 5 -23.29 -11.46 8.08
CA VAL A 5 -24.67 -11.47 7.55
C VAL A 5 -24.68 -11.13 6.06
N ALA A 6 -23.99 -10.06 5.65
CA ALA A 6 -23.93 -9.67 4.24
C ALA A 6 -23.28 -10.76 3.35
N ALA A 7 -22.26 -11.45 3.86
CA ALA A 7 -21.62 -12.57 3.17
C ALA A 7 -22.55 -13.79 3.07
N ASN A 8 -23.27 -14.13 4.15
CA ASN A 8 -24.22 -15.24 4.17
C ASN A 8 -25.35 -15.07 3.16
N GLU A 9 -25.85 -13.84 3.01
CA GLU A 9 -26.90 -13.51 2.05
C GLU A 9 -26.38 -13.31 0.61
N GLY A 10 -25.07 -13.44 0.38
CA GLY A 10 -24.47 -13.25 -0.94
C GLY A 10 -24.46 -11.80 -1.44
N TRP A 11 -24.60 -10.81 -0.54
CA TRP A 11 -24.63 -9.39 -0.88
C TRP A 11 -23.21 -8.84 -1.07
N LEU A 12 -22.61 -9.15 -2.22
CA LEU A 12 -21.22 -8.80 -2.52
C LEU A 12 -20.91 -7.31 -2.32
N VAL A 13 -21.75 -6.42 -2.85
CA VAL A 13 -21.54 -4.97 -2.74
C VAL A 13 -21.50 -4.53 -1.28
N THR A 14 -22.51 -4.94 -0.49
CA THR A 14 -22.60 -4.60 0.93
C THR A 14 -21.41 -5.16 1.71
N ALA A 15 -21.02 -6.41 1.47
CA ALA A 15 -19.88 -7.03 2.14
C ALA A 15 -18.57 -6.27 1.86
N LEU A 16 -18.31 -5.94 0.59
CA LEU A 16 -17.13 -5.16 0.20
C LEU A 16 -17.15 -3.73 0.78
N SER A 17 -18.31 -3.07 0.79
CA SER A 17 -18.46 -1.75 1.41
C SER A 17 -18.17 -1.79 2.91
N ILE A 18 -18.57 -2.85 3.61
CA ILE A 18 -18.25 -3.04 5.04
C ILE A 18 -16.74 -3.25 5.22
N CYS A 19 -16.08 -4.04 4.38
CA CYS A 19 -14.62 -4.20 4.41
C CYS A 19 -13.90 -2.85 4.25
N ASN A 20 -14.32 -2.03 3.29
CA ASN A 20 -13.78 -0.69 3.08
C ASN A 20 -14.04 0.22 4.30
N LEU A 21 -15.24 0.15 4.90
CA LEU A 21 -15.58 0.93 6.08
C LEU A 21 -14.71 0.58 7.29
N VAL A 22 -14.47 -0.72 7.54
CA VAL A 22 -13.57 -1.17 8.60
C VAL A 22 -12.16 -0.63 8.37
N GLN A 23 -11.66 -0.69 7.12
CA GLN A 23 -10.35 -0.12 6.78
C GLN A 23 -10.30 1.40 7.03
N MET A 24 -11.33 2.14 6.63
CA MET A 24 -11.41 3.59 6.88
C MET A 24 -11.38 3.93 8.38
N ILE A 25 -12.14 3.20 9.20
CA ILE A 25 -12.23 3.44 10.65
C ILE A 25 -10.90 3.10 11.34
N VAL A 26 -10.31 1.93 11.03
CA VAL A 26 -9.06 1.48 11.66
C VAL A 26 -7.88 2.37 11.27
N GLN A 27 -7.81 2.80 10.01
CA GLN A 27 -6.71 3.61 9.50
C GLN A 27 -6.93 5.12 9.67
N GLY A 28 -8.12 5.56 10.07
CA GLY A 28 -8.44 6.98 10.24
C GLY A 28 -8.37 7.79 8.93
N ARG A 29 -8.71 7.16 7.80
CA ARG A 29 -8.61 7.77 6.45
C ARG A 29 -9.81 7.42 5.60
N TRP A 30 -10.14 8.24 4.62
CA TRP A 30 -11.20 7.91 3.67
C TRP A 30 -10.74 6.92 2.61
N LEU A 31 -11.68 6.20 2.02
CA LEU A 31 -11.43 5.20 0.99
C LEU A 31 -10.68 5.79 -0.22
N ASN A 32 -11.02 7.03 -0.58
CA ASN A 32 -10.49 7.73 -1.73
C ASN A 32 -9.21 8.53 -1.42
N ASP A 33 -8.77 8.56 -0.16
CA ASP A 33 -7.52 9.23 0.20
C ASP A 33 -6.32 8.42 -0.26
N SER A 34 -5.18 9.09 -0.48
CA SER A 34 -3.93 8.39 -0.79
C SER A 34 -3.58 7.42 0.33
N SER A 35 -3.21 6.18 -0.03
CA SER A 35 -2.77 5.17 0.94
C SER A 35 -1.49 5.55 1.66
N ILE A 36 -0.72 6.50 1.13
CA ILE A 36 0.50 7.03 1.75
C ILE A 36 0.20 7.74 3.08
N LEU A 37 -1.02 8.28 3.26
CA LEU A 37 -1.45 8.92 4.52
C LEU A 37 -1.58 7.95 5.69
N THR A 38 -1.45 6.64 5.45
CA THR A 38 -1.32 5.66 6.55
C THR A 38 0.02 5.77 7.29
N LEU A 39 1.03 6.38 6.67
CA LEU A 39 2.34 6.55 7.29
C LEU A 39 2.28 7.62 8.38
N PRO A 40 2.92 7.37 9.54
CA PRO A 40 2.92 8.34 10.62
C PRO A 40 3.62 9.62 10.17
N THR A 41 3.20 10.77 10.70
CA THR A 41 3.74 12.12 10.43
C THR A 41 3.50 12.66 9.02
N ILE A 42 2.99 11.84 8.09
CA ILE A 42 2.68 12.27 6.74
C ILE A 42 1.27 12.85 6.70
N GLU A 43 1.10 13.93 5.94
CA GLU A 43 -0.15 14.67 5.82
C GLU A 43 -0.41 14.97 4.34
N GLN A 44 -1.62 15.43 4.02
CA GLN A 44 -2.03 15.72 2.65
C GLN A 44 -1.06 16.67 1.92
N GLN A 45 -0.54 17.68 2.64
CA GLN A 45 0.41 18.65 2.12
C GLN A 45 1.75 18.06 1.72
N HIS A 46 2.13 16.88 2.24
CA HIS A 46 3.41 16.22 1.98
C HIS A 46 3.35 15.27 0.76
N LEU A 47 2.15 14.98 0.23
CA LEU A 47 1.98 14.01 -0.85
C LEU A 47 2.72 14.39 -2.14
N TYR A 48 2.97 15.68 -2.36
CA TYR A 48 3.72 16.17 -3.51
C TYR A 48 5.19 15.70 -3.54
N LEU A 49 5.77 15.31 -2.39
CA LEU A 49 7.14 14.80 -2.32
C LEU A 49 7.28 13.48 -3.09
N PHE A 50 6.26 12.64 -3.02
CA PHE A 50 6.22 11.32 -3.66
C PHE A 50 6.05 11.41 -5.18
N SER A 51 5.19 12.32 -5.65
CA SER A 51 5.03 12.58 -7.09
C SER A 51 6.28 13.23 -7.69
N ARG A 52 6.92 14.17 -6.97
CA ARG A 52 8.17 14.81 -7.38
C ARG A 52 9.33 13.82 -7.52
N TRP A 53 9.43 12.84 -6.63
CA TRP A 53 10.49 11.84 -6.67
C TRP A 53 10.46 11.01 -7.96
N SER A 54 9.27 10.60 -8.40
CA SER A 54 9.10 9.88 -9.67
C SER A 54 9.69 10.64 -10.86
N SER A 55 9.54 11.96 -10.89
CA SER A 55 10.09 12.82 -11.94
C SER A 55 11.61 12.97 -11.87
N LYS A 56 12.21 12.95 -10.66
CA LYS A 56 13.67 13.08 -10.46
C LYS A 56 14.45 11.81 -10.89
N LYS A 57 13.85 10.61 -10.76
CA LYS A 57 14.54 9.32 -11.06
C LYS A 57 14.59 8.98 -12.57
N GLY A 58 13.97 9.77 -13.44
CA GLY A 58 13.85 9.54 -14.88
C GLY A 58 15.14 9.68 -15.73
N ARG A 59 16.35 9.71 -15.15
CA ARG A 59 17.60 9.91 -15.91
C ARG A 59 18.80 9.03 -15.54
N GLY A 60 18.67 8.03 -14.67
CA GLY A 60 19.84 7.23 -14.25
C GLY A 60 19.56 5.86 -13.66
N GLY A 61 19.54 4.83 -14.52
CA GLY A 61 20.34 3.60 -14.38
C GLY A 61 20.25 2.69 -13.13
N ALA A 62 19.20 2.70 -12.32
CA ALA A 62 19.07 1.73 -11.20
C ALA A 62 17.80 0.87 -11.34
N ARG A 63 17.99 -0.46 -11.38
CA ARG A 63 16.93 -1.49 -11.36
C ARG A 63 15.95 -1.22 -10.21
N GLY A 64 14.73 -0.80 -10.52
CA GLY A 64 13.66 -0.54 -9.54
C GLY A 64 12.39 0.01 -10.19
N PHE A 65 11.32 0.21 -9.43
CA PHE A 65 10.09 0.85 -9.95
C PHE A 65 10.39 2.27 -10.48
N HIS A 66 9.89 2.58 -11.67
CA HIS A 66 10.11 3.84 -12.39
C HIS A 66 8.83 4.66 -12.64
N GLY A 67 7.69 4.21 -12.10
CA GLY A 67 6.39 4.90 -12.22
C GLY A 67 6.13 5.92 -11.12
N PRO A 68 5.01 6.67 -11.21
CA PRO A 68 4.57 7.57 -10.16
C PRO A 68 4.26 6.81 -8.87
N ILE A 69 4.66 7.38 -7.73
CA ILE A 69 4.34 6.84 -6.41
C ILE A 69 2.98 7.39 -6.00
N GLU A 70 1.91 6.64 -6.27
CA GLU A 70 0.52 7.02 -5.94
C GLU A 70 0.03 6.36 -4.63
N GLY A 71 0.62 5.23 -4.26
CA GLY A 71 0.27 4.48 -3.08
C GLY A 71 1.45 3.80 -2.37
N LEU A 72 1.11 3.05 -1.33
CA LEU A 72 2.07 2.27 -0.54
C LEU A 72 2.79 1.19 -1.36
N PRO A 73 2.14 0.40 -2.24
CA PRO A 73 2.85 -0.65 -2.99
C PRO A 73 3.98 -0.10 -3.86
N GLU A 74 3.73 1.02 -4.56
CA GLU A 74 4.72 1.70 -5.40
C GLU A 74 5.86 2.28 -4.55
N LEU A 75 5.54 2.79 -3.36
CA LEU A 75 6.51 3.32 -2.40
C LEU A 75 7.43 2.21 -1.87
N ILE A 76 6.86 1.07 -1.46
CA ILE A 76 7.61 -0.10 -0.98
C ILE A 76 8.53 -0.60 -2.10
N ALA A 77 7.99 -0.75 -3.32
CA ALA A 77 8.76 -1.16 -4.49
C ALA A 77 9.89 -0.17 -4.84
N SER A 78 9.67 1.13 -4.63
CA SER A 78 10.66 2.18 -4.89
C SER A 78 11.80 2.20 -3.86
N CYS A 79 11.50 1.82 -2.61
CA CYS A 79 12.49 1.82 -1.54
C CYS A 79 13.38 0.56 -1.56
N GLU A 80 12.88 -0.57 -2.10
CA GLU A 80 13.60 -1.86 -2.16
C GLU A 80 14.19 -2.29 -0.81
N GLY A 81 13.44 -2.06 0.28
CA GLY A 81 13.88 -2.39 1.63
C GLY A 81 14.99 -1.49 2.19
N ARG A 82 15.32 -0.37 1.54
CA ARG A 82 16.38 0.56 1.96
C ARG A 82 15.82 1.87 2.53
N GLU A 83 16.10 2.13 3.81
CA GLU A 83 15.71 3.39 4.50
C GLU A 83 16.31 4.62 3.82
N ASN A 84 17.54 4.53 3.32
CA ASN A 84 18.22 5.65 2.65
C ASN A 84 17.43 6.18 1.43
N THR A 85 16.77 5.28 0.70
CA THR A 85 15.93 5.66 -0.45
C THR A 85 14.67 6.39 0.01
N PHE A 86 14.05 5.91 1.10
CA PHE A 86 12.90 6.56 1.72
C PHE A 86 13.26 7.94 2.30
N ALA A 87 14.40 8.04 2.98
CA ALA A 87 14.95 9.29 3.48
C ALA A 87 15.24 10.29 2.35
N ALA A 88 15.68 9.83 1.17
CA ALA A 88 15.90 10.70 0.01
C ALA A 88 14.59 11.27 -0.57
N ILE A 89 13.45 10.58 -0.38
CA ILE A 89 12.12 11.07 -0.77
C ILE A 89 11.65 12.19 0.18
N LEU A 90 11.85 12.01 1.49
CA LEU A 90 11.33 12.89 2.54
C LEU A 90 12.30 13.98 3.04
N GLY A 91 13.60 13.83 2.79
CA GLY A 91 14.68 14.47 3.54
C GLY A 91 14.80 16.00 3.42
N GLU A 92 13.97 16.65 2.60
CA GLU A 92 13.94 18.12 2.53
C GLU A 92 13.01 18.75 3.58
N GLU A 93 12.01 18.03 4.10
CA GLU A 93 10.99 18.60 4.99
C GLU A 93 10.87 17.89 6.35
N PHE A 94 11.40 16.69 6.48
CA PHE A 94 11.21 15.85 7.67
C PHE A 94 12.48 15.73 8.51
N GLN A 95 12.29 15.68 9.83
CA GLN A 95 13.40 15.39 10.74
C GLN A 95 13.79 13.91 10.66
N PRO A 96 15.07 13.56 10.91
CA PRO A 96 15.53 12.16 10.86
C PRO A 96 14.70 11.21 11.73
N ARG A 97 14.24 11.67 12.90
CA ARG A 97 13.41 10.87 13.81
C ARG A 97 12.05 10.51 13.19
N GLN A 98 11.42 11.45 12.49
CA GLN A 98 10.13 11.23 11.82
C GLN A 98 10.30 10.26 10.66
N ILE A 99 11.40 10.40 9.90
CA ILE A 99 11.74 9.49 8.79
C ILE A 99 11.93 8.07 9.31
N SER A 100 12.73 7.86 10.36
CA SER A 100 12.94 6.51 10.91
C SER A 100 11.65 5.91 11.50
N GLN A 101 10.79 6.72 12.10
CA GLN A 101 9.48 6.25 12.59
C GLN A 101 8.57 5.82 11.42
N ALA A 102 8.47 6.63 10.37
CA ALA A 102 7.67 6.31 9.19
C ALA A 102 8.24 5.11 8.42
N TRP A 103 9.57 4.98 8.33
CA TRP A 103 10.23 3.81 7.77
C TRP A 103 9.97 2.55 8.58
N SER A 104 10.07 2.63 9.91
CA SER A 104 9.72 1.53 10.80
C SER A 104 8.27 1.08 10.59
N PHE A 105 7.33 1.99 10.37
CA PHE A 105 5.96 1.59 10.05
C PHE A 105 5.85 0.94 8.66
N LEU A 106 6.40 1.58 7.62
CA LEU A 106 6.35 1.11 6.22
C LEU A 106 6.95 -0.30 6.06
N SER A 107 8.08 -0.57 6.72
CA SER A 107 8.78 -1.85 6.67
C SER A 107 8.03 -3.01 7.33
N HIS A 108 7.07 -2.72 8.21
CA HIS A 108 6.26 -3.74 8.90
C HIS A 108 4.88 -3.92 8.28
N LEU A 109 4.55 -3.19 7.20
CA LEU A 109 3.28 -3.38 6.51
C LEU A 109 3.22 -4.77 5.85
N PRO A 110 2.11 -5.51 6.03
CA PRO A 110 1.97 -6.83 5.43
C PRO A 110 1.82 -6.72 3.91
N VAL A 111 2.71 -7.39 3.18
CA VAL A 111 2.61 -7.57 1.72
C VAL A 111 2.21 -9.02 1.46
N VAL A 112 1.04 -9.22 0.85
CA VAL A 112 0.48 -10.55 0.59
C VAL A 112 0.56 -10.85 -0.90
N GLU A 113 1.31 -11.89 -1.27
CA GLU A 113 1.31 -12.46 -2.62
C GLU A 113 0.18 -13.48 -2.73
N VAL A 114 -0.78 -13.24 -3.63
CA VAL A 114 -1.93 -14.13 -3.82
C VAL A 114 -1.67 -15.08 -4.99
N ARG A 115 -1.73 -16.39 -4.73
CA ARG A 115 -1.71 -17.44 -5.75
C ARG A 115 -3.03 -18.20 -5.72
N LEU A 116 -3.72 -18.25 -6.85
CA LEU A 116 -5.00 -18.95 -6.99
C LEU A 116 -4.86 -20.08 -8.01
N SER A 117 -5.45 -21.24 -7.69
CA SER A 117 -5.59 -22.36 -8.60
C SER A 117 -7.02 -22.88 -8.52
N VAL A 118 -7.62 -23.16 -9.68
CA VAL A 118 -8.95 -23.80 -9.74
C VAL A 118 -8.73 -25.27 -10.07
N LYS A 119 -9.20 -26.16 -9.20
CA LYS A 119 -9.17 -27.60 -9.45
C LYS A 119 -10.48 -28.05 -10.09
N GLY A 120 -10.37 -28.73 -11.22
CA GLY A 120 -11.51 -29.31 -11.92
C GLY A 120 -11.93 -30.63 -11.29
N TRP A 121 -13.20 -31.01 -11.42
CA TRP A 121 -13.71 -32.30 -10.91
C TRP A 121 -12.91 -33.49 -11.46
N TRP A 122 -12.49 -33.43 -12.71
CA TRP A 122 -11.76 -34.51 -13.39
C TRP A 122 -10.29 -34.69 -12.98
N GLU A 123 -9.70 -33.77 -12.18
CA GLU A 123 -8.35 -33.97 -11.64
C GLU A 123 -8.33 -35.13 -10.63
N GLY A 124 -7.83 -36.29 -11.06
CA GLY A 124 -7.76 -37.52 -10.25
C GLY A 124 -8.65 -38.66 -10.75
N CYS A 125 -9.45 -38.43 -11.79
CA CYS A 125 -10.14 -39.51 -12.51
C CYS A 125 -9.18 -40.11 -13.56
N GLY A 126 -8.19 -40.88 -13.10
CA GLY A 126 -7.35 -41.72 -13.96
C GLY A 126 -8.06 -43.03 -14.30
N GLU A 127 -7.79 -43.53 -15.51
CA GLU A 127 -8.30 -44.79 -16.12
C GLU A 127 -8.13 -46.05 -15.25
#